data_AF-A0A971Z7Q1-F1
#
_entry.id   AF-A0A971Z7Q1-F1
#
_cell.length_a   1.000
_cell.length_b   1.000
_cell.length_c   1.000
_cell.angle_alpha   90.00
_cell.angle_beta   90.00
_cell.angle_gamma   90.00
#
_symmetry.space_group_name_H-M   'P 1'
#
loop_
_entity.id
_entity.type
_entity.pdbx_description
1 polymer ?
#
loop_
_entity_poly.entity_id
_entity_poly.type
_entity_poly.pdbx_seq_one_letter_code
_entity_poly.pdbx_strand_id
1 'polypeptide(L)'
;ALAVGTTSEGEYLDIVLEREMDPQILCYRMNEKLPEGIRFLKCVVVDEKAPSLMSLIKRGEYIIKISAPPFEQKDLSSLIKDFLEQREILMVKKTKKGNRQIDIRSMIHNMDLVNQDQDWIIIKAMLSTGSKANLRPDQLAEALLDFAKISYGAELPLEIHRLDLYLFQDGKWVTPVEME
;
A
#
# COMPACT_ATOMS: atom_id res chain seq x y z
N ALA A 1 -7.14 2.56 8.63
CA ALA A 1 -5.98 2.66 9.54
C ALA A 1 -4.87 1.74 9.01
N LEU A 2 -3.62 2.24 8.99
CA LEU A 2 -2.44 1.44 8.64
C LEU A 2 -2.15 0.41 9.74
N ALA A 3 -1.38 -0.62 9.40
CA ALA A 3 -0.83 -1.54 10.40
C ALA A 3 0.26 -0.83 11.23
N VAL A 4 0.42 -1.24 12.49
CA VAL A 4 1.50 -0.76 13.36
C VAL A 4 2.84 -1.06 12.69
N GLY A 5 3.77 -0.09 12.71
CA GLY A 5 5.09 -0.21 12.05
C GLY A 5 5.12 0.18 10.58
N THR A 6 3.99 0.57 9.98
CA THR A 6 3.95 1.13 8.61
C THR A 6 4.08 2.65 8.64
N THR A 7 4.87 3.20 7.72
CA THR A 7 4.99 4.65 7.49
C THR A 7 4.31 5.06 6.18
N SER A 8 4.06 6.34 5.97
CA SER A 8 3.37 6.82 4.76
C SER A 8 3.59 8.30 4.49
N GLU A 9 3.45 8.71 3.23
CA GLU A 9 3.49 10.13 2.83
C GLU A 9 2.26 10.63 2.04
N GLY A 10 1.47 9.76 1.40
CA GLY A 10 0.23 10.10 0.70
C GLY A 10 -1.02 9.56 1.37
N GLU A 11 -1.45 10.22 2.45
CA GLU A 11 -2.65 9.85 3.23
C GLU A 11 -3.79 10.84 3.04
N TYR A 12 -5.01 10.31 3.02
CA TYR A 12 -6.21 11.09 2.79
C TYR A 12 -7.33 10.71 3.75
N LEU A 13 -8.13 11.70 4.13
CA LEU A 13 -9.26 11.51 5.03
C LEU A 13 -10.37 12.54 4.73
N ASP A 14 -11.60 12.14 5.03
CA ASP A 14 -12.76 13.02 4.98
C ASP A 14 -12.98 13.68 6.35
N ILE A 15 -13.22 14.99 6.37
CA ILE A 15 -13.59 15.74 7.58
C ILE A 15 -14.93 16.42 7.33
N VAL A 16 -15.88 16.22 8.23
CA VAL A 16 -17.13 16.99 8.26
C VAL A 16 -16.99 18.08 9.32
N LEU A 17 -17.25 19.34 8.94
CA LEU A 17 -17.19 20.48 9.83
C LEU A 17 -18.58 20.93 10.25
N GLU A 18 -18.73 21.37 11.50
CA GLU A 18 -19.98 21.98 11.98
C GLU A 18 -20.30 23.32 11.32
N ARG A 19 -19.28 24.00 10.79
CA ARG A 19 -19.36 25.32 10.16
C ARG A 19 -18.41 25.37 8.98
N GLU A 20 -18.79 26.13 7.96
CA GLU A 20 -17.93 26.39 6.81
C GLU A 20 -16.63 27.07 7.25
N MET A 21 -15.51 26.61 6.68
CA MET A 21 -14.18 27.14 6.94
C MET A 21 -13.37 27.07 5.65
N ASP A 22 -12.60 28.12 5.40
CA ASP A 22 -11.64 28.12 4.30
C ASP A 22 -10.65 26.92 4.46
N PRO A 23 -10.43 26.10 3.43
CA PRO A 23 -9.57 24.93 3.51
C PRO A 23 -8.12 25.26 3.91
N GLN A 24 -7.59 26.42 3.50
CA GLN A 24 -6.24 26.81 3.87
C GLN A 24 -6.16 27.15 5.36
N ILE A 25 -7.18 27.81 5.90
CA ILE A 25 -7.30 28.08 7.34
C ILE A 25 -7.41 26.77 8.13
N LEU A 26 -8.19 25.80 7.65
CA LEU A 26 -8.30 24.47 8.28
C LEU A 26 -6.93 23.79 8.33
N CYS A 27 -6.26 23.69 7.18
CA CYS A 27 -4.93 23.09 7.08
C CYS A 27 -3.92 23.74 8.03
N TYR A 28 -3.89 25.07 8.09
CA TYR A 28 -3.03 25.80 9.02
C TYR A 28 -3.34 25.47 10.49
N ARG A 29 -4.62 25.56 10.89
CA ARG A 29 -5.04 25.30 12.29
C ARG A 29 -4.79 23.87 12.74
N MET A 30 -4.95 22.90 11.85
CA MET A 30 -4.67 21.49 12.16
C MET A 30 -3.17 21.29 12.40
N ASN A 31 -2.33 21.87 11.54
CA ASN A 31 -0.87 21.73 11.65
C ASN A 31 -0.29 22.36 12.93
N GLU A 32 -0.92 23.40 13.49
CA GLU A 32 -0.55 23.98 14.79
C GLU A 32 -0.80 23.05 15.99
N LYS A 33 -1.58 21.97 15.81
CA LYS A 33 -1.99 21.04 16.87
C LYS A 33 -1.46 19.62 16.68
N LEU A 34 -0.91 19.32 15.51
CA LEU A 34 -0.38 17.99 15.22
C LEU A 34 1.03 17.80 15.79
N PRO A 35 1.38 16.56 16.19
CA PRO A 35 2.73 16.23 16.60
C PRO A 35 3.70 16.31 15.41
N GLU A 36 4.99 16.36 15.72
CA GLU A 36 6.04 16.21 14.71
C GLU A 36 5.86 14.90 13.93
N GLY A 37 6.11 14.96 12.61
CA GLY A 37 5.95 13.82 11.70
C GLY A 37 4.56 13.66 11.09
N ILE A 38 3.55 14.45 11.50
CA ILE A 38 2.22 14.46 10.88
C ILE A 38 1.86 15.88 10.43
N ARG A 39 1.45 16.04 9.18
CA ARG A 39 1.07 17.33 8.62
C ARG A 39 -0.02 17.18 7.56
N PHE A 40 -1.01 18.07 7.60
CA PHE A 40 -1.92 18.31 6.48
C PHE A 40 -1.18 19.07 5.38
N LEU A 41 -1.07 18.46 4.20
CA LEU A 41 -0.40 19.05 3.04
C LEU A 41 -1.35 19.90 2.19
N LYS A 42 -2.60 19.45 2.02
CA LYS A 42 -3.64 20.15 1.28
C LYS A 42 -5.01 19.80 1.86
N CYS A 43 -5.92 20.75 1.77
CA CYS A 43 -7.32 20.62 2.15
C CYS A 43 -8.16 21.12 0.97
N VAL A 44 -9.20 20.39 0.59
CA VAL A 44 -10.14 20.76 -0.48
C VAL A 44 -11.57 20.61 0.03
N VAL A 45 -12.48 21.42 -0.49
CA VAL A 45 -13.91 21.24 -0.24
C VAL A 45 -14.43 20.17 -1.19
N VAL A 46 -15.22 19.25 -0.65
CA VAL A 46 -15.91 18.20 -1.42
C VAL A 46 -17.42 18.36 -1.24
N ASP A 47 -18.20 18.00 -2.26
CA ASP A 47 -19.66 18.00 -2.16
C ASP A 47 -20.11 16.98 -1.10
N GLU A 48 -21.08 17.36 -0.27
CA GLU A 48 -21.62 16.48 0.79
C GLU A 48 -22.23 15.17 0.24
N LYS A 49 -22.68 15.19 -1.03
CA LYS A 49 -23.22 14.03 -1.73
C LYS A 49 -22.13 13.18 -2.41
N ALA A 50 -20.87 13.61 -2.39
CA ALA A 50 -19.79 12.81 -2.93
C ALA A 50 -19.69 11.46 -2.17
N PRO A 51 -19.35 10.36 -2.86
CA PRO A 51 -19.06 9.10 -2.18
C PRO A 51 -17.91 9.28 -1.20
N SER A 52 -17.93 8.53 -0.09
CA SER A 52 -16.81 8.59 0.87
C SER A 52 -15.50 8.25 0.19
N LEU A 53 -14.43 8.96 0.54
CA LEU A 53 -13.14 8.85 -0.10
C LEU A 53 -12.60 7.41 -0.06
N MET A 54 -12.72 6.78 1.10
CA MET A 54 -12.30 5.38 1.30
C MET A 54 -13.04 4.38 0.40
N SER A 55 -14.24 4.71 -0.09
CA SER A 55 -14.97 3.88 -1.04
C SER A 55 -14.46 4.03 -2.48
N LEU A 56 -13.83 5.16 -2.79
CA LEU A 56 -13.29 5.49 -4.11
C LEU A 56 -11.92 4.87 -4.33
N ILE A 57 -11.06 4.82 -3.30
CA ILE A 57 -9.73 4.21 -3.38
C ILE A 57 -9.82 2.77 -3.93
N LYS A 58 -8.90 2.45 -4.84
CA LYS A 58 -8.75 1.10 -5.42
C LYS A 58 -7.32 0.58 -5.34
N ARG A 59 -6.32 1.45 -5.25
CA ARG A 59 -4.90 1.05 -5.25
C ARG A 59 -4.10 1.82 -4.21
N GLY A 60 -3.09 1.17 -3.68
CA GLY A 60 -2.04 1.79 -2.89
C GLY A 60 -0.68 1.47 -3.52
N GLU A 61 0.21 2.44 -3.48
CA GLU A 61 1.59 2.28 -3.93
C GLU A 61 2.53 2.23 -2.72
N TYR A 62 3.43 1.25 -2.71
CA TYR A 62 4.22 0.91 -1.54
C TYR A 62 5.69 0.74 -1.90
N ILE A 63 6.57 1.15 -0.99
CA ILE A 63 7.92 0.62 -0.86
C ILE A 63 7.89 -0.46 0.22
N ILE A 64 8.36 -1.64 -0.15
CA ILE A 64 8.45 -2.81 0.72
C ILE A 64 9.92 -3.16 0.82
N LYS A 65 10.50 -3.02 2.01
CA LYS A 65 11.86 -3.50 2.28
C LYS A 65 11.77 -4.83 3.00
N ILE A 66 12.46 -5.82 2.46
CA ILE A 66 12.55 -7.17 3.03
C ILE A 66 14.00 -7.37 3.48
N SER A 67 14.23 -7.50 4.77
CA SER A 67 15.56 -7.87 5.27
C SER A 67 15.65 -9.39 5.31
N ALA A 68 16.35 -9.99 4.35
CA ALA A 68 16.51 -11.44 4.35
C ALA A 68 17.96 -11.83 4.08
N PRO A 69 18.40 -13.00 4.59
CA PRO A 69 19.74 -13.54 4.33
C PRO A 69 20.01 -13.64 2.82
N PRO A 70 21.29 -13.69 2.41
CA PRO A 70 21.73 -13.14 1.13
C PRO A 70 20.97 -13.74 -0.06
N PHE A 71 20.26 -12.85 -0.75
CA PHE A 71 19.80 -13.05 -2.12
C PHE A 71 20.95 -12.94 -3.13
N GLU A 72 22.20 -12.81 -2.66
CA GLU A 72 23.41 -12.53 -3.44
C GLU A 72 23.66 -13.50 -4.63
N GLN A 73 22.94 -14.62 -4.71
CA GLN A 73 23.09 -15.61 -5.80
C GLN A 73 21.86 -15.76 -6.69
N LYS A 74 20.76 -15.03 -6.45
CA LYS A 74 19.55 -15.12 -7.28
C LYS A 74 19.39 -13.85 -8.10
N ASP A 75 19.13 -14.03 -9.40
CA ASP A 75 18.62 -12.94 -10.23
C ASP A 75 17.19 -12.59 -9.77
N LEU A 76 17.09 -11.61 -8.87
CA LEU A 76 15.82 -11.14 -8.32
C LEU A 76 14.89 -10.53 -9.36
N SER A 77 15.45 -9.93 -10.41
CA SER A 77 14.64 -9.36 -11.48
C SER A 77 13.92 -10.47 -12.24
N SER A 78 14.65 -11.54 -12.57
CA SER A 78 14.05 -12.76 -13.16
C SER A 78 13.08 -13.44 -12.20
N LEU A 79 13.40 -13.52 -10.90
CA LEU A 79 12.50 -14.10 -9.89
C LEU A 79 11.16 -13.35 -9.80
N ILE A 80 11.20 -12.02 -9.74
CA ILE A 80 9.98 -11.18 -9.69
C ILE A 80 9.19 -11.35 -10.98
N LYS A 81 9.87 -11.38 -12.13
CA LYS A 81 9.22 -11.64 -13.41
C LYS A 81 8.51 -12.99 -13.43
N ASP A 82 9.21 -14.07 -13.08
CA ASP A 82 8.65 -15.43 -13.00
C ASP A 82 7.48 -15.49 -12.02
N PHE A 83 7.59 -14.80 -10.88
CA PHE A 83 6.53 -14.69 -9.88
C PHE A 83 5.27 -14.05 -10.47
N LEU A 84 5.42 -12.97 -11.25
CA LEU A 84 4.32 -12.26 -11.90
C LEU A 84 3.78 -12.97 -13.16
N GLU A 85 4.54 -13.86 -13.80
CA GLU A 85 4.08 -14.64 -14.95
C GLU A 85 3.15 -15.80 -14.56
N GLN A 86 3.07 -16.13 -13.27
CA GLN A 86 2.13 -17.13 -12.77
C GLN A 86 0.69 -16.75 -13.10
N ARG A 87 -0.07 -17.73 -13.61
CA ARG A 87 -1.51 -17.58 -13.89
C ARG A 87 -2.30 -17.28 -12.61
N GLU A 88 -1.91 -17.91 -11.51
CA GLU A 88 -2.53 -17.78 -10.19
C GLU A 88 -1.43 -17.72 -9.14
N ILE A 89 -1.59 -16.89 -8.11
CA ILE A 89 -0.69 -16.82 -6.96
C ILE A 89 -1.53 -17.12 -5.71
N LEU A 90 -1.50 -18.37 -5.27
CA LEU A 90 -2.37 -18.86 -4.20
C LEU A 90 -1.72 -18.65 -2.84
N MET A 91 -2.38 -17.88 -1.98
CA MET A 91 -1.98 -17.64 -0.59
C MET A 91 -2.95 -18.29 0.37
N VAL A 92 -2.43 -18.87 1.46
CA VAL A 92 -3.25 -19.38 2.56
C VAL A 92 -3.55 -18.27 3.58
N LYS A 93 -4.82 -17.87 3.66
CA LYS A 93 -5.31 -16.95 4.69
C LYS A 93 -5.91 -17.74 5.85
N LYS A 94 -5.36 -17.55 7.06
CA LYS A 94 -5.98 -18.04 8.30
C LYS A 94 -7.23 -17.22 8.61
N THR A 95 -8.35 -17.90 8.82
CA THR A 95 -9.62 -17.29 9.23
C THR A 95 -10.15 -17.95 10.48
N LYS A 96 -11.15 -17.34 11.14
CA LYS A 96 -11.84 -17.94 12.30
C LYS A 96 -12.48 -19.30 11.98
N LYS A 97 -12.76 -19.60 10.70
CA LYS A 97 -13.37 -20.85 10.23
C LYS A 97 -12.35 -21.82 9.61
N GLY A 98 -11.05 -21.56 9.77
CA GLY A 98 -9.97 -22.37 9.20
C GLY A 98 -9.20 -21.67 8.07
N ASN A 99 -8.42 -22.43 7.34
CA ASN A 99 -7.57 -21.93 6.26
C ASN A 99 -8.38 -21.78 4.97
N ARG A 100 -8.25 -20.63 4.30
CA ARG A 100 -8.82 -20.37 2.98
C ARG A 100 -7.73 -19.97 2.01
N GLN A 101 -7.71 -20.58 0.83
CA GLN A 101 -6.88 -20.10 -0.26
C GLN A 101 -7.52 -18.89 -0.93
N ILE A 102 -6.69 -17.90 -1.23
CA ILE A 102 -7.04 -16.73 -2.02
C ILE A 102 -6.03 -16.61 -3.15
N ASP A 103 -6.51 -16.36 -4.37
CA ASP A 103 -5.64 -15.95 -5.46
C ASP A 103 -5.40 -14.45 -5.38
N ILE A 104 -4.13 -14.04 -5.27
CA ILE A 104 -3.73 -12.65 -5.16
C ILE A 104 -3.20 -12.07 -6.47
N ARG A 105 -3.07 -12.88 -7.54
CA ARG A 105 -2.40 -12.46 -8.78
C ARG A 105 -3.02 -11.20 -9.38
N SER A 106 -4.34 -11.13 -9.43
CA SER A 106 -5.10 -9.98 -9.96
C SER A 106 -5.01 -8.72 -9.09
N MET A 107 -4.57 -8.85 -7.84
CA MET A 107 -4.43 -7.75 -6.89
C MET A 107 -3.06 -7.07 -6.96
N ILE A 108 -2.11 -7.63 -7.72
CA ILE A 108 -0.78 -7.08 -7.96
C ILE A 108 -0.80 -6.38 -9.33
N HIS A 109 -0.85 -5.05 -9.31
CA HIS A 109 -0.95 -4.23 -10.52
C HIS A 109 0.43 -3.87 -11.10
N ASN A 110 1.40 -3.66 -10.22
CA ASN A 110 2.80 -3.48 -10.57
C ASN A 110 3.69 -3.96 -9.43
N MET A 111 4.89 -4.43 -9.75
CA MET A 111 5.90 -4.83 -8.78
C MET A 111 7.28 -4.79 -9.43
N ASP A 112 8.14 -3.89 -8.97
CA ASP A 112 9.46 -3.63 -9.52
C ASP A 112 10.53 -3.74 -8.43
N LEU A 113 11.69 -4.29 -8.79
CA LEU A 113 12.89 -4.22 -7.96
C LEU A 113 13.44 -2.79 -8.02
N VAL A 114 13.52 -2.11 -6.88
CA VAL A 114 14.10 -0.77 -6.78
C VAL A 114 15.60 -0.86 -6.48
N ASN A 115 15.96 -1.69 -5.51
CA ASN A 115 17.34 -1.87 -5.09
C ASN A 115 17.52 -3.23 -4.41
N GLN A 116 18.76 -3.71 -4.40
CA GLN A 116 19.20 -4.88 -3.65
C GLN A 116 20.61 -4.61 -3.12
N ASP A 117 20.79 -4.85 -1.83
CA ASP A 117 22.11 -4.93 -1.20
C ASP A 117 22.22 -6.20 -0.33
N GLN A 118 23.24 -6.26 0.53
CA GLN A 118 23.52 -7.43 1.36
C GLN A 118 22.46 -7.66 2.45
N ASP A 119 21.78 -6.60 2.86
CA ASP A 119 20.86 -6.60 4.00
C ASP A 119 19.39 -6.50 3.56
N TRP A 120 19.13 -5.83 2.42
CA TRP A 120 17.79 -5.45 2.00
C TRP A 120 17.50 -5.71 0.51
N ILE A 121 16.29 -6.20 0.27
CA ILE A 121 15.60 -6.00 -1.02
C ILE A 121 14.59 -4.89 -0.85
N ILE A 122 14.59 -3.95 -1.80
CA ILE A 122 13.61 -2.88 -1.88
C ILE A 122 12.74 -3.11 -3.12
N ILE A 123 11.44 -3.32 -2.89
CA ILE A 123 10.44 -3.50 -3.94
C ILE A 123 9.48 -2.31 -3.94
N LYS A 124 9.18 -1.79 -5.13
CA LYS A 124 8.07 -0.86 -5.32
C LYS A 124 6.89 -1.64 -5.89
N ALA A 125 5.73 -1.58 -5.24
CA ALA A 125 4.55 -2.34 -5.64
C ALA A 125 3.28 -1.49 -5.63
N MET A 126 2.43 -1.70 -6.63
CA MET A 126 1.09 -1.15 -6.69
C MET A 126 0.08 -2.27 -6.46
N LEU A 127 -0.67 -2.19 -5.37
CA LEU A 127 -1.54 -3.25 -4.87
C LEU A 127 -2.99 -2.77 -4.80
N SER A 128 -3.93 -3.68 -5.05
CA SER A 128 -5.34 -3.42 -4.76
C SER A 128 -5.52 -3.03 -3.30
N THR A 129 -6.16 -1.89 -3.06
CA THR A 129 -6.47 -1.34 -1.74
C THR A 129 -7.89 -0.81 -1.79
N GLY A 130 -8.78 -1.40 -0.99
CA GLY A 130 -10.18 -0.98 -0.93
C GLY A 130 -11.10 -2.08 -0.46
N SER A 131 -12.39 -1.78 -0.35
CA SER A 131 -13.38 -2.72 0.17
C SER A 131 -13.69 -3.90 -0.78
N LYS A 132 -13.50 -3.70 -2.09
CA LYS A 132 -13.76 -4.75 -3.11
C LYS A 132 -12.61 -5.76 -3.22
N ALA A 133 -11.38 -5.29 -3.16
CA ALA A 133 -10.16 -6.09 -3.24
C ALA A 133 -9.06 -5.40 -2.43
N ASN A 134 -8.33 -6.19 -1.65
CA ASN A 134 -7.27 -5.69 -0.79
C ASN A 134 -6.17 -6.73 -0.64
N LEU A 135 -4.97 -6.41 -1.12
CA LEU A 135 -3.75 -7.17 -0.87
C LEU A 135 -2.84 -6.31 -0.01
N ARG A 136 -2.50 -6.78 1.19
CA ARG A 136 -1.57 -6.05 2.04
C ARG A 136 -0.11 -6.27 1.59
N PRO A 137 0.80 -5.32 1.82
CA PRO A 137 2.20 -5.47 1.43
C PRO A 137 2.92 -6.64 2.13
N ASP A 138 2.60 -6.91 3.40
CA ASP A 138 3.12 -8.08 4.14
C ASP A 138 2.74 -9.39 3.45
N GLN A 139 1.50 -9.49 2.99
CA GLN A 139 1.03 -10.66 2.25
C GLN A 139 1.78 -10.83 0.93
N LEU A 140 1.99 -9.74 0.17
CA LEU A 140 2.78 -9.83 -1.05
C LEU A 140 4.20 -10.37 -0.77
N ALA A 141 4.86 -9.87 0.28
CA ALA A 141 6.19 -10.30 0.65
C ALA A 141 6.24 -11.78 1.08
N GLU A 142 5.26 -12.25 1.87
CA GLU A 142 5.13 -13.67 2.23
C GLU A 142 5.03 -14.55 0.97
N ALA A 143 4.14 -14.18 0.03
CA ALA A 143 3.95 -14.94 -1.21
C ALA A 143 5.23 -15.00 -2.07
N LEU A 144 5.98 -13.90 -2.14
CA LEU A 144 7.24 -13.84 -2.88
C LEU A 144 8.31 -14.73 -2.23
N LEU A 145 8.44 -14.67 -0.90
CA LEU A 145 9.43 -15.47 -0.16
C LEU A 145 9.11 -16.97 -0.23
N ASP A 146 7.83 -17.33 -0.13
CA ASP A 146 7.36 -18.70 -0.34
C ASP A 146 7.70 -19.20 -1.74
N PHE A 147 7.42 -18.40 -2.77
CA PHE A 147 7.79 -18.71 -4.17
C PHE A 147 9.30 -18.87 -4.34
N ALA A 148 10.08 -17.98 -3.71
CA ALA A 148 11.53 -18.02 -3.70
C ALA A 148 12.11 -19.17 -2.86
N LYS A 149 11.28 -19.89 -2.08
CA LYS A 149 11.69 -20.91 -1.09
C LYS A 149 12.68 -20.36 -0.06
N ILE A 150 12.42 -19.14 0.42
CA ILE A 150 13.26 -18.47 1.41
C ILE A 150 12.55 -18.52 2.74
N SER A 151 13.19 -19.21 3.69
CA SER A 151 12.72 -19.26 5.07
C SER A 151 13.16 -18.01 5.82
N TYR A 152 12.26 -17.53 6.68
CA TYR A 152 12.51 -16.43 7.62
C TYR A 152 12.21 -16.90 9.04
N GLY A 153 12.54 -16.06 10.03
CA GLY A 153 12.32 -16.36 11.44
C GLY A 153 10.84 -16.35 11.84
N ALA A 154 10.58 -16.20 13.15
CA ALA A 154 9.21 -16.16 13.68
C ALA A 154 8.40 -14.95 13.17
N GLU A 155 9.08 -13.85 12.84
CA GLU A 155 8.48 -12.64 12.30
C GLU A 155 9.07 -12.33 10.93
N LEU A 156 8.23 -11.72 10.09
CA LEU A 156 8.63 -11.30 8.76
C LEU A 156 9.43 -9.98 8.88
N PRO A 157 10.69 -9.96 8.45
CA PRO A 157 11.57 -8.81 8.61
C PRO A 157 11.27 -7.72 7.56
N LEU A 158 10.18 -6.99 7.76
CA LEU A 158 9.69 -5.98 6.81
C LEU A 158 9.73 -4.56 7.34
N GLU A 159 10.07 -3.63 6.44
CA GLU A 159 9.67 -2.23 6.54
C GLU A 159 8.70 -1.90 5.41
N ILE A 160 7.58 -1.27 5.73
CA ILE A 160 6.56 -0.89 4.75
C ILE A 160 6.39 0.62 4.81
N HIS A 161 6.46 1.24 3.64
CA HIS A 161 6.14 2.65 3.44
C HIS A 161 5.11 2.82 2.34
N ARG A 162 3.96 3.42 2.62
CA ARG A 162 2.95 3.75 1.60
C ARG A 162 3.25 5.11 0.99
N LEU A 163 3.55 5.12 -0.31
CA LEU A 163 3.80 6.34 -1.06
C LEU A 163 2.49 7.11 -1.28
N ASP A 164 1.47 6.45 -1.83
CA ASP A 164 0.22 7.12 -2.17
C ASP A 164 -0.98 6.16 -2.33
N LEU A 165 -2.17 6.74 -2.50
CA LEU A 165 -3.44 6.09 -2.75
C LEU A 165 -4.06 6.61 -4.04
N TYR A 166 -4.66 5.70 -4.80
CA TYR A 166 -5.19 6.00 -6.12
C TYR A 166 -6.63 5.52 -6.28
N LEU A 167 -7.39 6.32 -7.01
CA LEU A 167 -8.70 6.00 -7.54
C LEU A 167 -8.67 6.07 -9.07
N PHE A 168 -9.70 5.52 -9.70
CA PHE A 168 -9.82 5.52 -11.15
C PHE A 168 -10.91 6.50 -11.57
N GLN A 169 -10.53 7.52 -12.33
CA GLN A 169 -11.41 8.58 -12.82
C GLN A 169 -11.02 8.94 -14.26
N ASP A 170 -12.02 9.10 -15.13
CA ASP A 170 -11.84 9.52 -16.53
C ASP A 170 -10.77 8.73 -17.31
N GLY A 171 -10.72 7.42 -17.07
CA GLY A 171 -9.79 6.51 -17.74
C GLY A 171 -8.36 6.54 -17.19
N LYS A 172 -8.10 7.27 -16.09
CA LYS A 172 -6.78 7.47 -15.50
C LYS A 172 -6.76 7.10 -14.01
N TRP A 173 -5.57 6.73 -13.54
CA TRP A 173 -5.26 6.60 -12.13
C TRP A 173 -4.83 7.96 -11.61
N VAL A 174 -5.55 8.47 -10.62
CA VAL A 174 -5.30 9.78 -10.00
C VAL A 174 -5.30 9.63 -8.48
N THR A 175 -4.58 10.54 -7.83
CA THR A 175 -4.68 10.70 -6.38
C THR A 175 -5.96 11.46 -6.03
N PRO A 176 -6.49 11.33 -4.80
CA PRO A 176 -7.66 12.10 -4.35
C PRO A 176 -7.53 13.62 -4.47
N VAL A 177 -6.30 14.15 -4.41
CA VAL A 177 -6.04 15.59 -4.52
C VAL A 177 -6.07 16.10 -5.96
N GLU A 178 -5.91 15.20 -6.93
CA GLU A 178 -5.97 15.49 -8.37
C GLU A 178 -7.37 15.32 -8.97
N MET A 179 -8.40 15.08 -8.14
CA MET A 179 -9.80 14.93 -8.60
C MET A 179 -10.45 16.23 -9.12
N GLU A 180 -9.76 17.37 -9.03
CA GLU A 180 -10.24 18.70 -9.44
C GLU A 180 -10.44 18.86 -10.94
#